data_AF-F2HI51-F1
#
_entry.id   AF-F2HI51-F1
#
_cell.length_a   1.000
_cell.length_b   1.000
_cell.length_c   1.000
_cell.angle_alpha   90.00
_cell.angle_beta   90.00
_cell.angle_gamma   90.00
#
_symmetry.space_group_name_H-M   'P 1'
#
loop_
_entity.id
_entity.type
_entity.pdbx_description
1 polymer ?
#
loop_
_entity_poly.entity_id
_entity_poly.type
_entity_poly.pdbx_seq_one_letter_code
_entity_poly.pdbx_strand_id
1 'polypeptide(L)'
;MAKSNGIFSKGHFRKHWQIFVKTWFNQPLQKKKRKNSRIHKEKKRLVDNAPNYIKPLVHCSGPRHNTRIKFGRGFSVNEIKKANIPINYSNSLGIKIDKRRKTSNSLTLYNIRRLKDYKSKIIHFDQKPYDCFFTDNSLYNSLAKQT
;
A
#
# COMPACT_ATOMS: atom_id res chain seq x y z
N MET A 1 -23.28 47.20 -4.40
CA MET A 1 -24.75 47.27 -4.32
C MET A 1 -25.36 46.13 -5.12
N ALA A 2 -26.28 45.38 -4.52
CA ALA A 2 -27.11 44.44 -5.27
C ALA A 2 -28.12 45.24 -6.11
N LYS A 3 -28.26 44.92 -7.40
CA LYS A 3 -29.14 45.66 -8.34
C LYS A 3 -30.51 45.01 -8.55
N SER A 4 -30.72 43.77 -8.09
CA SER A 4 -31.95 42.99 -8.30
C SER A 4 -32.08 41.91 -7.21
N ASN A 5 -33.07 41.02 -7.31
CA ASN A 5 -33.41 39.94 -6.37
C ASN A 5 -32.41 38.76 -6.35
N GLY A 6 -31.17 38.99 -6.79
CA GLY A 6 -30.12 37.98 -6.80
C GLY A 6 -29.54 37.71 -5.41
N ILE A 7 -29.03 36.50 -5.21
CA ILE A 7 -28.37 36.09 -3.96
C ILE A 7 -27.12 36.96 -3.74
N PHE A 8 -26.95 37.47 -2.52
CA PHE A 8 -25.74 38.19 -2.13
C PHE A 8 -24.52 37.27 -2.26
N SER A 9 -23.53 37.69 -3.06
CA SER A 9 -22.30 36.94 -3.23
C SER A 9 -21.41 37.08 -1.99
N LYS A 10 -21.14 35.94 -1.32
CA LYS A 10 -20.14 35.87 -0.24
C LYS A 10 -18.79 35.40 -0.78
N GLY A 11 -18.24 36.17 -1.73
CA GLY A 11 -16.94 35.88 -2.33
C GLY A 11 -15.80 35.99 -1.31
N HIS A 12 -15.00 34.94 -1.14
CA HIS A 12 -13.87 34.92 -0.21
C HIS A 12 -12.60 35.56 -0.81
N PHE A 13 -12.74 36.77 -1.37
CA PHE A 13 -11.69 37.52 -2.07
C PHE A 13 -11.19 38.75 -1.27
N ARG A 14 -11.36 38.75 0.05
CA ARG A 14 -11.13 39.93 0.92
C ARG A 14 -9.66 40.28 1.18
N LYS A 15 -8.75 39.31 1.05
CA LYS A 15 -7.30 39.51 1.21
C LYS A 15 -6.66 39.74 -0.16
N HIS A 16 -5.36 40.03 -0.20
CA HIS A 16 -4.55 40.15 -1.43
C HIS A 16 -4.38 38.79 -2.15
N TRP A 17 -5.51 38.20 -2.56
CA TRP A 17 -5.60 36.85 -3.15
C TRP A 17 -4.88 36.75 -4.49
N GLN A 18 -4.77 37.86 -5.22
CA GLN A 18 -4.08 37.94 -6.52
C GLN A 18 -2.60 37.55 -6.43
N ILE A 19 -1.95 37.76 -5.28
CA ILE A 19 -0.55 37.38 -5.04
C ILE A 19 -0.40 35.86 -4.86
N PHE A 20 -1.45 35.18 -4.41
CA PHE A 20 -1.43 33.75 -4.07
C PHE A 20 -2.20 32.88 -5.06
N VAL A 21 -2.27 33.29 -6.32
CA VAL A 21 -2.92 32.52 -7.38
C VAL A 21 -2.08 31.29 -7.72
N LYS A 22 -2.55 30.11 -7.30
CA LYS A 22 -1.95 28.84 -7.71
C LYS A 22 -2.37 28.50 -9.14
N THR A 23 -1.42 28.57 -10.06
CA THR A 23 -1.61 28.10 -11.44
C THR A 23 -1.29 26.61 -11.58
N TRP A 24 -1.86 25.97 -12.59
CA TRP A 24 -1.69 24.52 -12.85
C TRP A 24 -0.85 24.23 -14.11
N PHE A 25 -0.08 25.20 -14.61
CA PHE A 25 0.75 25.03 -15.82
C PHE A 25 1.82 23.94 -15.66
N ASN A 26 2.27 23.68 -14.44
CA ASN A 26 3.24 22.62 -14.13
C ASN A 26 2.61 21.21 -14.00
N GLN A 27 1.29 21.07 -14.12
CA GLN A 27 0.60 19.79 -13.98
C GLN A 27 1.14 18.68 -14.93
N PRO A 28 1.35 18.91 -16.25
CA PRO A 28 1.92 17.88 -17.13
C PRO A 28 3.35 17.48 -16.74
N LEU A 29 4.19 18.47 -16.38
CA LEU A 29 5.55 18.20 -15.94
C LEU A 29 5.57 17.38 -14.63
N GLN A 30 4.70 17.70 -13.67
CA GLN A 30 4.57 16.93 -12.43
C GLN A 30 4.11 15.49 -12.69
N LYS A 31 3.18 15.27 -13.65
CA LYS A 31 2.78 13.91 -14.06
C LYS A 31 3.96 13.12 -14.61
N LYS A 32 4.77 13.73 -15.51
CA LYS A 32 5.99 13.10 -16.06
C LYS A 32 7.01 12.79 -14.95
N LYS A 33 7.26 13.73 -14.03
CA LYS A 33 8.16 13.52 -12.88
C LYS A 33 7.70 12.36 -11.99
N ARG A 34 6.41 12.27 -11.64
CA ARG A 34 5.85 11.14 -10.85
C ARG A 34 6.00 9.81 -11.59
N LYS A 35 5.80 9.77 -12.91
CA LYS A 35 6.00 8.57 -13.73
C LYS A 35 7.46 8.11 -13.67
N ASN A 36 8.41 8.99 -13.93
CA ASN A 36 9.85 8.66 -13.91
C ASN A 36 10.31 8.18 -12.53
N SER A 37 9.84 8.83 -11.45
CA SER A 37 10.14 8.41 -10.07
C SER A 37 9.60 7.01 -9.75
N ARG A 38 8.39 6.66 -10.23
CA ARG A 38 7.84 5.31 -10.08
C ARG A 38 8.66 4.27 -10.82
N ILE A 39 9.05 4.56 -12.07
CA ILE A 39 9.90 3.66 -12.88
C ILE A 39 11.24 3.44 -12.20
N HIS A 40 11.90 4.52 -11.76
CA HIS A 40 13.17 4.42 -11.05
C HIS A 40 13.06 3.62 -9.74
N LYS A 41 12.00 3.86 -8.96
CA LYS A 41 11.75 3.11 -7.72
C LYS A 41 11.52 1.63 -7.98
N GLU A 42 10.81 1.28 -9.05
CA GLU A 42 10.56 -0.12 -9.39
C GLU A 42 11.82 -0.82 -9.86
N LYS A 43 12.61 -0.20 -10.74
CA LYS A 43 13.93 -0.72 -11.15
C LYS A 43 14.81 -1.01 -9.93
N LYS A 44 14.89 -0.07 -8.98
CA LYS A 44 15.67 -0.25 -7.75
C LYS A 44 15.17 -1.43 -6.91
N ARG A 45 13.86 -1.61 -6.77
CA ARG A 45 13.28 -2.72 -5.99
C ARG A 45 13.60 -4.08 -6.57
N LEU A 46 13.58 -4.21 -7.89
CA LEU A 46 13.90 -5.45 -8.58
C LEU A 46 15.36 -5.84 -8.33
N VAL A 47 16.28 -4.87 -8.42
CA VAL A 47 17.70 -5.09 -8.12
C VAL A 47 17.92 -5.47 -6.65
N ASP A 48 17.29 -4.75 -5.73
CA ASP A 48 17.44 -4.97 -4.29
C ASP A 48 16.59 -6.14 -3.75
N ASN A 49 15.81 -6.83 -4.61
CA ASN A 49 14.78 -7.82 -4.23
C ASN A 49 13.83 -7.34 -3.10
N ALA A 50 13.55 -6.03 -3.04
CA ALA A 50 12.80 -5.43 -1.95
C ALA A 50 11.28 -5.62 -2.13
N PRO A 51 10.58 -6.21 -1.15
CA PRO A 51 9.18 -6.58 -1.34
C PRO A 51 8.23 -5.38 -1.33
N ASN A 52 7.19 -5.45 -2.16
CA ASN A 52 6.06 -4.53 -2.09
C ASN A 52 5.17 -4.90 -0.90
N TYR A 53 5.00 -3.95 0.03
CA TYR A 53 4.22 -4.21 1.23
C TYR A 53 2.75 -4.51 0.94
N ILE A 54 2.27 -5.70 1.34
CA ILE A 54 0.85 -6.02 1.32
C ILE A 54 0.12 -5.33 2.48
N LYS A 55 -1.15 -4.98 2.23
CA LYS A 55 -2.03 -4.27 3.17
C LYS A 55 -3.32 -5.06 3.41
N PRO A 56 -3.93 -4.96 4.60
CA PRO A 56 -5.19 -5.64 4.93
C PRO A 56 -6.38 -4.94 4.29
N LEU A 57 -7.48 -5.68 4.19
CA LEU A 57 -8.81 -5.16 3.93
C LEU A 57 -9.42 -4.65 5.25
N VAL A 58 -9.96 -3.44 5.23
CA VAL A 58 -10.57 -2.78 6.40
C VAL A 58 -11.80 -2.01 5.94
N HIS A 59 -12.84 -2.00 6.77
CA HIS A 59 -14.00 -1.13 6.53
C HIS A 59 -13.66 0.35 6.73
N CYS A 60 -14.37 1.23 6.02
CA CYS A 60 -14.33 2.66 6.33
C CYS A 60 -15.07 2.95 7.64
N SER A 61 -14.69 4.05 8.31
CA SER A 61 -15.33 4.48 9.55
C SER A 61 -16.69 5.12 9.31
N GLY A 62 -17.58 5.00 10.30
CA GLY A 62 -18.90 5.64 10.31
C GLY A 62 -19.99 4.79 9.65
N PRO A 63 -21.26 4.96 10.05
CA PRO A 63 -22.37 4.09 9.62
C PRO A 63 -22.60 4.14 8.11
N ARG A 64 -22.56 5.33 7.51
CA ARG A 64 -22.75 5.55 6.06
C ARG A 64 -21.68 4.87 5.20
N HIS A 65 -20.49 4.65 5.72
CA HIS A 65 -19.34 4.19 4.93
C HIS A 65 -18.85 2.80 5.30
N ASN A 66 -19.39 2.18 6.36
CA ASN A 66 -18.97 0.87 6.82
C ASN A 66 -19.15 -0.23 5.76
N THR A 67 -20.05 -0.07 4.79
CA THR A 67 -20.20 -1.01 3.67
C THR A 67 -19.00 -1.01 2.71
N ARG A 68 -18.23 0.08 2.66
CA ARG A 68 -17.09 0.21 1.75
C ARG A 68 -15.83 -0.37 2.36
N ILE A 69 -15.22 -1.30 1.65
CA ILE A 69 -13.93 -1.91 2.00
C ILE A 69 -12.80 -1.13 1.32
N LYS A 70 -11.71 -0.88 2.06
CA LYS A 70 -10.49 -0.24 1.55
C LYS A 70 -9.25 -0.98 2.04
N PHE A 71 -8.11 -0.67 1.42
CA PHE A 71 -6.82 -1.09 1.96
C PHE A 71 -6.44 -0.24 3.19
N GLY A 72 -6.17 -0.93 4.30
CA GLY A 72 -5.72 -0.32 5.55
C GLY A 72 -4.23 0.04 5.56
N ARG A 73 -3.76 0.55 6.70
CA ARG A 73 -2.34 0.88 6.91
C ARG A 73 -1.46 -0.37 7.04
N GLY A 74 -1.91 -1.37 7.80
CA GLY A 74 -1.16 -2.60 8.07
C GLY A 74 -1.98 -3.63 8.85
N PHE A 75 -1.55 -4.88 8.80
CA PHE A 75 -2.14 -6.02 9.49
C PHE A 75 -2.03 -5.87 11.01
N SER A 76 -3.02 -6.39 11.72
CA SER A 76 -3.01 -6.39 13.18
C SER A 76 -2.06 -7.49 13.66
N VAL A 77 -1.45 -7.27 14.82
CA VAL A 77 -0.60 -8.27 15.49
C VAL A 77 -1.34 -9.59 15.68
N ASN A 78 -2.65 -9.54 16.00
CA ASN A 78 -3.47 -10.73 16.20
C ASN A 78 -3.67 -11.53 14.91
N GLU A 79 -3.85 -10.86 13.77
CA GLU A 79 -3.99 -11.52 12.47
C GLU A 79 -2.70 -12.20 12.05
N ILE A 80 -1.56 -11.53 12.25
CA ILE A 80 -0.23 -12.05 11.93
C ILE A 80 0.07 -13.28 12.78
N LYS A 81 -0.20 -13.22 14.09
CA LYS A 81 -0.07 -14.37 14.99
C LYS A 81 -0.94 -15.54 14.54
N LYS A 82 -2.21 -15.29 14.20
CA LYS A 82 -3.14 -16.32 13.70
C LYS A 82 -2.75 -16.90 12.33
N ALA A 83 -1.95 -16.18 11.54
CA ALA A 83 -1.41 -16.67 10.27
C ALA A 83 -0.11 -17.48 10.43
N ASN A 84 0.35 -17.72 11.67
CA ASN A 84 1.62 -18.39 11.98
C ASN A 84 2.82 -17.71 11.30
N ILE A 85 2.89 -16.39 11.43
CA ILE A 85 4.01 -15.58 10.93
C ILE A 85 4.65 -14.86 12.13
N PRO A 86 5.98 -14.92 12.31
CA PRO A 86 6.65 -14.16 13.34
C PRO A 86 6.52 -12.65 13.06
N ILE A 87 6.21 -11.88 14.10
CA ILE A 87 6.00 -10.42 13.98
C ILE A 87 7.26 -9.72 13.48
N ASN A 88 8.43 -10.12 14.00
CA ASN A 88 9.71 -9.53 13.62
C ASN A 88 10.08 -9.84 12.16
N TYR A 89 9.72 -11.04 11.69
CA TYR A 89 9.99 -11.49 10.32
C TYR A 89 9.01 -10.91 9.28
N SER A 90 7.84 -10.44 9.72
CA SER A 90 6.77 -9.95 8.84
C SER A 90 7.21 -8.77 7.96
N ASN A 91 8.02 -7.84 8.48
CA ASN A 91 8.49 -6.70 7.67
C ASN A 91 9.43 -7.17 6.54
N SER A 92 10.32 -8.13 6.82
CA SER A 92 11.23 -8.71 5.84
C SER A 92 10.48 -9.43 4.73
N LEU A 93 9.37 -10.09 5.05
CA LEU A 93 8.47 -10.70 4.07
C LEU A 93 7.65 -9.68 3.25
N GLY A 94 7.69 -8.39 3.57
CA GLY A 94 6.82 -7.40 2.91
C GLY A 94 5.39 -7.36 3.46
N ILE A 95 5.18 -7.70 4.72
CA ILE A 95 3.88 -7.60 5.39
C ILE A 95 3.90 -6.35 6.27
N LYS A 96 3.06 -5.35 5.96
CA LYS A 96 3.02 -4.12 6.76
C LYS A 96 2.24 -4.35 8.04
N ILE A 97 2.83 -4.01 9.18
CA ILE A 97 2.20 -4.16 10.51
C ILE A 97 1.62 -2.83 10.98
N ASP A 98 0.41 -2.84 11.56
CA ASP A 98 -0.12 -1.74 12.37
C ASP A 98 -0.41 -2.24 13.79
N LYS A 99 0.54 -1.98 14.71
CA LYS A 99 0.47 -2.41 16.12
C LYS A 99 -0.71 -1.80 16.88
N ARG A 100 -1.28 -0.69 16.41
CA ARG A 100 -2.37 0.03 17.09
C ARG A 100 -3.75 -0.58 16.84
N ARG A 101 -3.90 -1.35 15.76
CA ARG A 101 -5.19 -1.88 15.35
C ARG A 101 -5.58 -3.08 16.21
N LYS A 102 -6.60 -2.89 17.05
CA LYS A 102 -7.28 -3.92 17.84
C LYS A 102 -8.58 -4.25 17.09
N THR A 103 -8.78 -5.47 16.61
CA THR A 103 -9.99 -5.78 15.80
C THR A 103 -10.62 -7.11 16.15
N SER A 104 -11.95 -7.07 16.20
CA SER A 104 -12.88 -8.19 16.33
C SER A 104 -13.95 -8.07 15.24
N ASN A 105 -13.54 -8.03 13.96
CA ASN A 105 -14.47 -7.77 12.84
C ASN A 105 -14.45 -8.93 11.84
N SER A 106 -15.50 -9.06 11.03
CA SER A 106 -15.67 -10.15 10.04
C SER A 106 -14.51 -10.21 9.03
N LEU A 107 -13.97 -9.05 8.61
CA LEU A 107 -12.81 -8.93 7.73
C LEU A 107 -11.52 -9.58 8.27
N THR A 108 -11.41 -9.81 9.57
CA THR A 108 -10.22 -10.42 10.18
C THR A 108 -9.97 -11.81 9.60
N LEU A 109 -11.02 -12.60 9.33
CA LEU A 109 -10.88 -13.93 8.71
C LEU A 109 -10.30 -13.84 7.29
N TYR A 110 -10.86 -12.94 6.47
CA TYR A 110 -10.38 -12.69 5.11
C TYR A 110 -8.93 -12.20 5.09
N ASN A 111 -8.53 -11.37 6.05
CA ASN A 111 -7.15 -10.91 6.18
C ASN A 111 -6.19 -12.04 6.57
N ILE A 112 -6.58 -12.95 7.46
CA ILE A 112 -5.77 -14.12 7.81
C ILE A 112 -5.58 -15.02 6.59
N ARG A 113 -6.65 -15.30 5.84
CA ARG A 113 -6.57 -16.05 4.58
C ARG A 113 -5.63 -15.34 3.59
N ARG A 114 -5.78 -14.03 3.42
CA ARG A 114 -4.90 -13.21 2.57
C ARG A 114 -3.43 -13.31 2.97
N LEU A 115 -3.10 -13.37 4.26
CA LEU A 115 -1.72 -13.56 4.73
C LEU A 115 -1.19 -14.95 4.38
N LYS A 116 -2.00 -16.00 4.54
CA LYS A 116 -1.63 -17.37 4.16
C LYS A 116 -1.41 -17.51 2.66
N ASP A 117 -2.35 -16.98 1.86
CA ASP A 117 -2.26 -16.96 0.40
C ASP A 117 -1.04 -16.16 -0.09
N TYR A 118 -0.66 -15.10 0.63
CA TYR A 118 0.55 -14.34 0.32
C TYR A 118 1.81 -15.15 0.65
N LYS A 119 1.86 -15.77 1.84
CA LYS A 119 2.98 -16.61 2.27
C LYS A 119 3.24 -17.77 1.29
N SER A 120 2.20 -18.38 0.73
CA SER A 120 2.37 -19.47 -0.24
C SER A 120 2.85 -19.00 -1.62
N LYS A 121 2.72 -17.71 -1.94
CA LYS A 121 3.10 -17.12 -3.24
C LYS A 121 4.48 -16.46 -3.23
N ILE A 122 5.00 -16.10 -2.06
CA ILE A 122 6.32 -15.48 -1.96
C ILE A 122 7.39 -16.53 -2.21
N ILE A 123 8.35 -16.18 -3.07
CA ILE A 123 9.60 -16.92 -3.27
C ILE A 123 10.68 -16.21 -2.45
N HIS A 124 11.37 -16.94 -1.57
CA HIS A 124 12.46 -16.40 -0.76
C HIS A 124 13.79 -16.85 -1.34
N PHE A 125 14.67 -15.92 -1.69
CA PHE A 125 16.03 -16.25 -2.13
C PHE A 125 16.96 -16.25 -0.92
N ASP A 126 17.67 -17.36 -0.71
CA ASP A 126 18.67 -17.45 0.35
C ASP A 126 19.93 -16.67 -0.05
N GLN A 127 20.50 -15.91 0.90
CA GLN A 127 21.68 -15.06 0.66
C GLN A 127 23.01 -15.83 0.69
N LYS A 128 22.98 -17.10 1.07
CA LYS A 128 24.15 -17.96 1.20
C LYS A 128 23.93 -19.18 0.29
N PRO A 129 24.92 -19.56 -0.55
CA PRO A 129 24.90 -20.87 -1.17
C PRO A 129 25.24 -21.89 -0.07
N TYR A 130 24.24 -22.46 0.57
CA TYR A 130 24.47 -23.67 1.37
C TYR A 130 24.08 -24.88 0.52
N ASP A 131 24.97 -25.85 0.44
CA ASP A 131 24.67 -27.19 -0.06
C ASP A 131 23.58 -27.80 0.83
N CYS A 132 22.32 -27.78 0.40
CA CYS A 132 21.23 -28.49 1.06
C CYS A 132 20.57 -29.47 0.11
N PHE A 133 20.79 -30.76 0.41
CA PHE A 133 20.09 -31.91 -0.13
C PHE A 133 18.58 -31.80 0.21
N PHE A 134 17.70 -32.09 -0.76
CA PHE A 134 16.22 -31.96 -0.73
C PHE A 134 15.70 -30.50 -0.75
N THR A 135 15.09 -29.95 -1.79
CA THR A 135 14.12 -30.46 -2.79
C THR A 135 14.19 -29.60 -4.08
N ASP A 136 13.70 -30.15 -5.20
CA ASP A 136 13.93 -29.71 -6.59
C ASP A 136 14.00 -28.19 -6.87
N ASN A 137 15.23 -27.72 -7.08
CA ASN A 137 15.58 -26.36 -7.50
C ASN A 137 15.33 -26.07 -9.01
N SER A 138 14.62 -26.94 -9.75
CA SER A 138 14.44 -26.76 -11.21
C SER A 138 13.39 -25.70 -11.57
N LEU A 139 12.32 -25.56 -10.78
CA LEU A 139 11.30 -24.50 -10.94
C LEU A 139 11.79 -23.12 -10.46
N TYR A 140 12.74 -23.10 -9.51
CA TYR A 140 13.30 -21.87 -8.92
C TYR A 140 14.09 -21.01 -9.93
N ASN A 141 14.81 -21.67 -10.85
CA ASN A 141 15.66 -21.01 -11.84
C ASN A 141 14.94 -20.65 -13.16
N SER A 142 13.78 -21.27 -13.42
CA SER A 142 12.95 -21.05 -14.62
C SER A 142 12.14 -19.75 -14.53
N LEU A 143 11.49 -19.52 -13.38
CA LEU A 143 10.63 -18.35 -13.15
C LEU A 143 11.41 -17.06 -12.85
N ALA A 144 12.61 -17.16 -12.27
CA ALA A 144 13.49 -16.02 -12.02
C ALA A 144 14.07 -15.40 -13.32
N LYS A 145 14.04 -16.14 -14.44
CA LYS A 145 14.52 -15.68 -15.75
C LYS A 145 13.43 -15.02 -16.63
N GLN A 146 12.16 -15.09 -16.23
CA GLN A 146 11.02 -14.56 -17.01
C GLN A 146 10.57 -13.15 -16.61
N THR A 147 11.07 -12.60 -15.50
CA THR A 147 10.82 -11.21 -15.04
C THR A 147 11.94 -10.27 -15.43
#